data_AF-A0A5C8LZK4-F1
#
_entry.id   AF-A0A5C8LZK4-F1
#
_cell.length_a   1.000
_cell.length_b   1.000
_cell.length_c   1.000
_cell.angle_alpha   90.00
_cell.angle_beta   90.00
_cell.angle_gamma   90.00
#
_symmetry.space_group_name_H-M   'P 1'
#
loop_
_entity.id
_entity.type
_entity.pdbx_description
1 polymer ?
#
loop_
_entity_poly.entity_id
_entity_poly.type
_entity_poly.pdbx_seq_one_letter_code
_entity_poly.pdbx_strand_id
1 'polypeptide(L)'
;MLDSQWAHVVYLDQWELGVPEIEPIIRELVDWCIANNLRFAAQVYCPHMVKKYQLERMIVDSTEVFERRVYPTQHEAFQWLASEGFPVQTQDFQQKAS
;
A
#
# COMPACT_ATOMS: atom_id res chain seq x y z
N MET A 1 9.51 -17.53 -14.50
CA MET A 1 8.42 -17.86 -13.57
C MET A 1 8.04 -16.57 -12.87
N LEU A 2 6.93 -15.96 -13.27
CA LEU A 2 6.40 -14.70 -12.70
C LEU A 2 5.10 -14.97 -11.90
N ASP A 3 4.87 -16.22 -11.49
CA ASP A 3 3.68 -16.67 -10.73
C ASP A 3 3.82 -16.55 -9.21
N SER A 4 4.91 -15.96 -8.71
CA SER A 4 5.06 -15.75 -7.29
C SER A 4 4.20 -14.57 -6.86
N GLN A 5 3.21 -14.83 -6.00
CA GLN A 5 2.48 -13.78 -5.29
C GLN A 5 3.47 -12.84 -4.62
N TRP A 6 3.13 -11.56 -4.58
CA TRP A 6 3.95 -10.54 -3.93
C TRP A 6 3.08 -9.60 -3.10
N ALA A 7 3.74 -8.93 -2.17
CA ALA A 7 3.17 -7.89 -1.33
C ALA A 7 4.03 -6.64 -1.44
N HIS A 8 3.44 -5.47 -1.21
CA HIS A 8 4.19 -4.22 -1.14
C HIS A 8 3.89 -3.41 0.11
N VAL A 9 4.80 -2.48 0.39
CA VAL A 9 4.61 -1.44 1.40
C VAL A 9 4.73 -0.09 0.71
N VAL A 10 3.77 0.79 0.93
CA VAL A 10 3.69 2.13 0.34
C VAL A 10 3.70 3.17 1.46
N TYR A 11 4.71 4.03 1.49
CA TYR A 11 4.76 5.15 2.43
C TYR A 11 4.06 6.37 1.83
N LEU A 12 3.06 6.89 2.53
CA LEU A 12 2.25 8.03 2.09
C LEU A 12 2.35 9.22 3.07
N ASP A 13 3.32 9.21 3.98
CA ASP A 13 3.56 10.32 4.92
C ASP A 13 3.79 11.64 4.18
N GLN A 14 4.60 11.61 3.12
CA GLN A 14 4.90 12.76 2.25
C GLN A 14 3.93 12.90 1.07
N TRP A 15 2.86 12.09 1.00
CA TRP A 15 1.86 12.23 -0.05
C TRP A 15 1.08 13.53 0.13
N GLU A 16 1.18 14.41 -0.86
CA GLU A 16 0.33 15.60 -0.97
C GLU A 16 -1.01 15.24 -1.65
N LEU A 17 -2.06 16.01 -1.36
CA LEU A 17 -3.40 15.74 -1.91
C LEU A 17 -3.32 15.69 -3.44
N GLY A 18 -3.70 14.54 -4.01
CA GLY A 18 -3.69 14.35 -5.45
C GLY A 18 -4.68 15.29 -6.12
N VAL A 19 -4.33 15.84 -7.28
CA VAL A 19 -5.29 16.51 -8.14
C VAL A 19 -6.23 15.46 -8.78
N PRO A 20 -7.50 15.78 -9.09
CA PRO A 20 -8.46 14.80 -9.61
C PRO A 20 -7.96 13.98 -10.82
N GLU A 21 -7.06 14.54 -11.62
CA GLU A 21 -6.45 13.93 -12.79
C GLU A 21 -5.53 12.73 -12.46
N ILE A 22 -5.05 12.62 -11.21
CA ILE A 22 -4.22 11.48 -10.77
C ILE A 22 -5.06 10.26 -10.38
N GLU A 23 -6.35 10.46 -10.05
CA GLU A 23 -7.27 9.39 -9.64
C GLU A 23 -7.36 8.23 -10.65
N PRO A 24 -7.56 8.46 -11.97
CA PRO A 24 -7.61 7.36 -12.94
C PRO A 24 -6.28 6.63 -13.08
N ILE A 25 -5.15 7.33 -12.96
CA ILE A 25 -3.80 6.75 -13.08
C ILE A 25 -3.51 5.81 -11.90
N ILE A 26 -3.86 6.24 -10.68
CA ILE A 26 -3.72 5.42 -9.48
C ILE A 26 -4.61 4.18 -9.57
N ARG A 27 -5.83 4.31 -10.09
CA ARG A 27 -6.74 3.17 -10.30
C ARG A 27 -6.16 2.16 -11.28
N GLU A 28 -5.65 2.62 -12.42
CA GLU A 28 -5.02 1.75 -13.43
C GLU A 28 -3.79 1.02 -12.87
N LEU A 29 -2.97 1.70 -12.07
CA LEU A 29 -1.82 1.08 -11.40
C LEU A 29 -2.27 0.00 -10.41
N VAL A 30 -3.30 0.26 -9.61
CA VAL A 30 -3.83 -0.73 -8.65
C VAL A 30 -4.37 -1.94 -9.39
N ASP A 31 -5.18 -1.73 -10.44
CA ASP A 31 -5.74 -2.81 -11.25
C ASP A 31 -4.64 -3.65 -11.90
N TRP A 32 -3.59 -3.01 -12.43
CA TRP A 32 -2.42 -3.70 -12.97
C TRP A 32 -1.71 -4.53 -11.90
N CYS A 33 -1.50 -3.98 -10.70
CA CYS A 33 -0.86 -4.73 -9.61
C CYS A 33 -1.66 -5.98 -9.23
N ILE A 34 -2.98 -5.85 -9.08
CA ILE A 34 -3.88 -6.98 -8.75
C ILE A 34 -3.83 -8.03 -9.86
N ALA A 35 -3.90 -7.61 -11.13
CA ALA A 35 -3.79 -8.52 -12.28
C ALA A 35 -2.43 -9.23 -12.37
N ASN A 36 -1.39 -8.69 -11.73
CA ASN A 36 -0.04 -9.25 -11.69
C ASN A 36 0.28 -9.90 -10.32
N ASN A 37 -0.72 -10.51 -9.66
CA ASN A 37 -0.57 -11.29 -8.43
C ASN A 37 -0.16 -10.50 -7.16
N LEU A 38 -0.49 -9.21 -7.08
CA LEU A 38 -0.41 -8.48 -5.81
C LEU A 38 -1.46 -9.01 -4.83
N ARG A 39 -1.00 -9.58 -3.71
CA ARG A 39 -1.88 -10.15 -2.67
C ARG A 39 -2.15 -9.16 -1.53
N PHE A 40 -1.12 -8.45 -1.09
CA PHE A 40 -1.20 -7.58 0.09
C PHE A 40 -0.59 -6.21 -0.15
N ALA A 41 -1.30 -5.15 0.25
CA ALA A 41 -0.81 -3.79 0.26
C ALA A 41 -0.82 -3.19 1.66
N ALA A 42 0.36 -2.93 2.22
CA ALA A 42 0.52 -2.20 3.47
C ALA A 42 0.78 -0.71 3.17
N GLN A 43 -0.14 0.16 3.56
CA GLN A 43 0.02 1.60 3.43
C GLN A 43 0.44 2.19 4.77
N VAL A 44 1.56 2.91 4.80
CA VAL A 44 2.09 3.54 6.00
C VAL A 44 1.90 5.04 5.90
N TYR A 45 1.00 5.59 6.71
CA TYR A 45 0.84 7.03 6.89
C TYR A 45 0.08 7.36 8.18
N CYS A 46 0.37 8.53 8.76
CA CYS A 46 -0.45 9.07 9.84
C CYS A 46 -1.85 9.45 9.30
N PRO A 47 -2.95 8.85 9.80
CA PRO A 47 -4.27 9.08 9.23
C PRO A 47 -4.81 10.46 9.61
N HIS A 48 -4.60 11.45 8.73
CA HIS A 48 -5.46 12.63 8.68
C HIS A 48 -6.76 12.28 7.94
N MET A 49 -7.92 12.69 8.48
CA MET A 49 -9.26 12.37 7.93
C MET A 49 -9.40 12.66 6.43
N VAL A 50 -8.79 13.74 5.94
CA VAL A 50 -8.88 14.14 4.52
C VAL A 50 -8.10 13.19 3.60
N LYS A 51 -6.87 12.81 3.98
CA LYS A 51 -6.04 11.88 3.19
C LYS A 51 -6.70 10.50 3.14
N LYS A 52 -7.23 10.03 4.27
CA LYS A 52 -7.97 8.77 4.36
C LYS A 52 -9.17 8.78 3.41
N TYR A 53 -10.00 9.82 3.47
CA TYR A 53 -11.18 9.94 2.61
C TYR A 53 -10.84 9.99 1.11
N GLN A 54 -9.78 10.70 0.72
CA GLN A 54 -9.35 10.76 -0.68
C GLN A 54 -8.85 9.39 -1.18
N LEU A 55 -8.03 8.69 -0.39
CA LEU A 55 -7.48 7.37 -0.76
C LEU A 55 -8.56 6.28 -0.81
N GLU A 56 -9.53 6.30 0.10
CA GLU A 56 -10.68 5.38 0.10
C GLU A 56 -11.56 5.56 -1.15
N ARG A 57 -11.65 6.78 -1.70
CA ARG A 57 -12.38 7.00 -2.96
C ARG A 57 -11.64 6.46 -4.19
N MET A 58 -10.32 6.34 -4.13
CA MET A 58 -9.48 5.98 -5.27
C MET A 58 -9.24 4.47 -5.39
N ILE A 59 -9.35 3.71 -4.28
CA ILE A 59 -8.86 2.32 -4.19
C ILE A 59 -9.96 1.41 -3.63
N VAL A 60 -10.08 0.19 -4.15
CA VAL A 60 -10.96 -0.86 -3.61
C VAL A 60 -10.36 -1.39 -2.30
N ASP A 61 -11.14 -1.36 -1.21
CA ASP A 61 -10.64 -1.68 0.13
C ASP A 61 -10.20 -3.14 0.31
N SER A 62 -10.91 -4.07 -0.31
CA SER A 62 -10.53 -5.49 -0.33
C SER A 62 -11.32 -6.23 -1.40
N THR A 63 -10.70 -7.25 -1.97
CA THR A 63 -11.35 -8.28 -2.80
C THR A 63 -10.89 -9.65 -2.28
N GLU A 64 -11.53 -10.74 -2.71
CA GLU A 64 -11.08 -12.09 -2.33
C GLU A 64 -9.61 -12.36 -2.71
N VAL A 65 -9.10 -11.64 -3.72
CA VAL A 65 -7.76 -11.81 -4.27
C VAL A 65 -6.73 -10.81 -3.72
N PHE A 66 -7.16 -9.69 -3.12
CA PHE A 66 -6.31 -8.58 -2.69
C PHE A 66 -6.78 -7.95 -1.38
N GLU A 67 -5.87 -7.76 -0.43
CA GLU A 67 -6.16 -7.09 0.83
C GLU A 67 -5.24 -5.88 1.06
N ARG A 68 -5.85 -4.74 1.38
CA ARG A 68 -5.17 -3.50 1.72
C ARG A 68 -5.36 -3.18 3.19
N ARG A 69 -4.28 -2.83 3.89
CA ARG A 69 -4.32 -2.33 5.26
C ARG A 69 -3.50 -1.07 5.42
N VAL A 70 -3.97 -0.17 6.29
CA VAL A 70 -3.32 1.09 6.62
C VAL A 70 -2.75 0.98 8.03
N TYR A 71 -1.50 1.38 8.21
CA TYR A 71 -0.80 1.42 9.48
C TYR A 71 -0.18 2.80 9.72
N PRO A 72 -0.18 3.30 10.96
CA PRO A 72 0.49 4.54 11.32
C PRO A 72 2.02 4.40 11.32
N THR A 73 2.54 3.18 11.46
CA THR A 73 3.98 2.91 11.56
C THR A 73 4.42 1.80 10.61
N GLN A 74 5.66 1.91 10.14
CA GLN A 74 6.33 0.88 9.35
C GLN A 74 6.39 -0.46 10.08
N HIS A 75 6.62 -0.42 11.40
CA HIS A 75 6.77 -1.61 12.21
C HIS A 75 5.50 -2.48 12.20
N GLU A 76 4.34 -1.85 12.40
CA GLU A 76 3.05 -2.55 12.38
C GLU A 76 2.74 -3.12 10.99
N ALA A 77 3.02 -2.36 9.93
CA ALA A 77 2.87 -2.82 8.56
C ALA A 77 3.71 -4.07 8.27
N PHE A 78 4.96 -4.09 8.73
CA PHE A 78 5.87 -5.21 8.52
C PHE A 78 5.48 -6.43 9.36
N GLN A 79 5.04 -6.22 10.60
CA GLN A 79 4.53 -7.31 11.44
C GLN A 79 3.33 -7.99 10.80
N TRP A 80 2.41 -7.21 10.22
CA TRP A 80 1.28 -7.77 9.51
C TRP A 80 1.72 -8.57 8.28
N LEU A 81 2.53 -8.00 7.39
CA LEU A 81 2.99 -8.72 6.20
C LEU A 81 3.74 -10.02 6.56
N ALA A 82 4.56 -10.00 7.61
CA ALA A 82 5.22 -11.20 8.11
C ALA A 82 4.22 -12.26 8.59
N SER A 83 3.13 -11.85 9.26
CA SER A 83 2.06 -12.76 9.68
C SER A 83 1.30 -13.40 8.52
N GLU A 84 1.24 -12.73 7.37
CA GLU A 84 0.63 -13.22 6.14
C GLU A 84 1.60 -14.04 5.24
N GLY A 85 2.83 -14.29 5.71
CA GLY A 85 3.84 -15.06 4.96
C GLY A 85 4.73 -14.24 4.03
N PHE A 86 4.69 -12.91 4.12
CA PHE A 86 5.51 -11.97 3.36
C PHE A 86 6.50 -11.21 4.28
N PRO A 87 7.55 -11.87 4.82
CA PRO A 87 8.49 -11.22 5.71
C PRO A 87 9.29 -10.14 4.98
N VAL A 88 9.32 -8.93 5.55
CA VAL A 88 10.09 -7.79 5.03
C VAL A 88 11.43 -7.70 5.75
N GLN A 89 12.54 -7.67 5.02
CA GLN A 89 13.87 -7.44 5.60
C GLN A 89 14.06 -5.93 5.83
N THR A 90 14.09 -5.53 7.10
CA THR A 90 14.23 -4.13 7.54
C THR A 90 15.55 -3.48 7.17
N GLN A 91 16.60 -4.26 6.86
CA GLN A 91 17.91 -3.73 6.51
C GLN A 91 17.94 -3.03 5.14
N ASP A 92 16.96 -3.29 4.27
CA ASP A 92 16.91 -2.72 2.91
C ASP A 92 16.16 -1.38 2.82
N PHE A 93 15.44 -0.98 3.87
CA PHE A 93 14.60 0.21 3.88
C PHE A 93 15.05 1.22 4.93
N GLN A 94 16.11 1.98 4.62
CA GLN A 94 16.40 3.22 5.34
C GLN A 94 15.52 4.34 4.79
N GLN A 95 14.44 4.66 5.50
CA GLN A 95 13.73 5.93 5.29
C GLN A 95 14.74 7.04 5.65
N LYS A 96 15.18 7.83 4.66
CA LYS A 96 15.91 9.07 4.94
C LYS A 96 14.92 10.04 5.57
N ALA A 97 14.89 10.07 6.90
CA ALA A 97 14.28 11.16 7.64
C ALA A 97 14.91 12.48 7.14
N SER A 98 14.11 13.33 6.51
CA SER A 98 14.45 14.72 6.21
C SER A 98 13.80 15.61 7.24
#